data_AF-A0A7C5MK71-F1
#
_entry.id   AF-A0A7C5MK71-F1
#
_cell.length_a   1.000
_cell.length_b   1.000
_cell.length_c   1.000
_cell.angle_alpha   90.00
_cell.angle_beta   90.00
_cell.angle_gamma   90.00
#
_symmetry.space_group_name_H-M   'P 1'
#
loop_
_entity.id
_entity.type
_entity.pdbx_description
1 polymer ?
#
loop_
_entity_poly.entity_id
_entity_poly.type
_entity_poly.pdbx_seq_one_letter_code
_entity_poly.pdbx_strand_id
1 'polypeptide(L)'
;QRVPVHLAHPQAPPPCVLNLESATGAMYPGFMIAGWSRSRPHPMEACKACSVATVCPATDEHLDLASARPIERPAGTLDGASSVTLFIRQDDLGRLLEELRGRPVRPCRYPWEELEAHDIRGTVTPCAGGWPRPEAVARCESFRSSSLLTAWNSVGMQEFRRAVASGRPMDTCKPECPAFHGGPQTAIPPIPAPVSRTFHDNLVLNLREMLDGALVLSSKPLSISFSPTLRCPNRCRMCDVHEVRQVMGDGPELRDMTDALKDELLALLPTTRMLALTGGEPLASRRMIEVLRAFDAEKYPDGAVTITTNGLLLRESMLKDLRGTRFKAFYVSLNAATEETYEFVSGTRGGFKKVLQNLELLLRYASTMVGRPSVVLSFVVMRSTWRELPAFLDLSRRLNCHVRLLPIERDQNSESIFTDHDELVRVLELLDRVIAPRLASLPWSYGSEVRRLRSILHSKLARRDFTPL
;
A
#
# COMPACT_ATOMS: atom_id res chain seq x y z
N GLN A 1 -5.05 32.03 -20.19
CA GLN A 1 -4.80 33.35 -19.60
C GLN A 1 -3.66 33.24 -18.60
N ARG A 2 -2.67 34.13 -18.63
CA ARG A 2 -1.60 34.19 -17.61
C ARG A 2 -2.18 34.88 -16.38
N VAL A 3 -2.39 34.14 -15.30
CA VAL A 3 -2.78 34.72 -14.00
C VAL A 3 -1.51 35.26 -13.35
N PRO A 4 -1.46 36.54 -12.94
CA PRO A 4 -0.29 37.09 -12.27
C PRO A 4 -0.11 36.39 -10.92
N VAL A 5 1.03 35.72 -10.75
CA VAL A 5 1.44 35.14 -9.46
C VAL A 5 2.17 36.23 -8.69
N HIS A 6 1.58 36.75 -7.62
CA HIS A 6 2.33 37.52 -6.64
C HIS A 6 3.08 36.52 -5.76
N LEU A 7 4.33 36.22 -6.14
CA LEU A 7 5.23 35.41 -5.33
C LEU A 7 5.60 36.22 -4.09
N ALA A 8 5.19 35.75 -2.92
CA ALA A 8 5.79 36.21 -1.67
C ALA A 8 7.30 35.87 -1.65
N HIS A 9 8.03 36.56 -0.78
CA HIS A 9 9.47 36.40 -0.55
C HIS A 9 9.94 34.93 -0.55
N PRO A 10 11.16 34.58 -1.03
CA PRO A 10 11.63 33.19 -1.14
C PRO A 10 11.62 32.37 0.16
N GLN A 11 11.55 33.05 1.32
CA GLN A 11 11.48 32.46 2.65
C GLN A 11 10.08 32.57 3.30
N ALA A 12 9.10 33.17 2.62
CA ALA A 12 7.73 33.24 3.13
C ALA A 12 7.05 31.87 2.99
N PRO A 13 6.37 31.35 4.04
CA PRO A 13 5.45 30.23 3.85
C PRO A 13 4.41 30.66 2.83
N PRO A 14 4.18 29.91 1.74
CA PRO A 14 3.49 30.41 0.55
C PRO A 14 2.11 30.98 0.92
N PRO A 15 1.86 32.29 0.80
CA PRO A 15 0.57 32.87 1.16
C PRO A 15 -0.02 33.53 -0.08
N CYS A 16 -0.53 32.73 -1.03
CA CYS A 16 -1.36 33.15 -2.16
C CYS A 16 -1.86 31.88 -2.85
N VAL A 17 -2.97 31.30 -2.40
CA VAL A 17 -3.59 30.18 -3.13
C VAL A 17 -4.05 30.74 -4.48
N LEU A 18 -3.48 30.29 -5.59
CA LEU A 18 -3.94 30.73 -6.92
C LEU A 18 -5.34 30.14 -7.14
N ASN A 19 -6.36 30.92 -7.49
CA ASN A 19 -7.71 30.41 -7.79
C ASN A 19 -7.72 29.58 -9.09
N LEU A 20 -7.14 28.39 -9.02
CA LEU A 20 -7.06 27.42 -10.11
C LEU A 20 -8.20 26.42 -9.95
N GLU A 21 -8.99 26.26 -11.00
CA GLU A 21 -10.11 25.31 -11.06
C GLU A 21 -9.63 23.85 -11.14
N SER A 22 -8.44 23.61 -11.70
CA SER A 22 -7.84 22.27 -11.87
C SER A 22 -6.48 22.18 -11.15
N ALA A 23 -6.47 22.44 -9.84
CA ALA A 23 -5.27 22.29 -9.03
C ALA A 23 -4.96 20.81 -8.76
N THR A 24 -3.69 20.52 -8.50
CA THR A 24 -3.25 19.21 -7.99
C THR A 24 -2.54 19.39 -6.66
N GLY A 25 -2.56 18.38 -5.78
CA GLY A 25 -1.82 18.44 -4.52
C GLY A 25 -0.31 18.68 -4.70
N ALA A 26 0.26 18.25 -5.84
CA ALA A 26 1.67 18.47 -6.18
C ALA A 26 2.00 19.94 -6.53
N MET A 27 1.01 20.75 -6.92
CA MET A 27 1.20 22.18 -7.24
C MET A 27 1.44 23.04 -5.99
N TYR A 28 1.23 22.48 -4.80
CA TYR A 28 1.31 23.21 -3.53
C TYR A 28 2.08 22.40 -2.47
N PRO A 29 3.40 22.19 -2.64
CA PRO A 29 4.20 21.39 -1.70
C PRO A 29 4.30 22.00 -0.29
N GLY A 30 4.04 23.31 -0.13
CA GLY A 30 4.00 24.01 1.16
C GLY A 30 2.81 23.65 2.07
N PHE A 31 1.83 22.90 1.56
CA PHE A 31 0.68 22.40 2.32
C PHE A 31 1.02 21.46 3.48
N MET A 32 2.20 20.85 3.42
CA MET A 32 2.70 19.93 4.44
C MET A 32 3.09 20.66 5.74
N ILE A 33 3.03 21.99 5.76
CA ILE A 33 3.39 22.87 6.88
C ILE A 33 2.11 23.46 7.52
N ALA A 34 1.04 22.65 7.65
CA ALA A 34 -0.11 22.99 8.49
C ALA A 34 0.19 22.60 9.94
N GLY A 35 0.00 23.53 10.88
CA GLY A 35 0.36 23.36 12.30
C GLY A 35 1.09 24.55 12.93
N TRP A 36 1.24 25.69 12.24
CA TRP A 36 1.78 26.89 12.89
C TRP A 36 0.82 27.38 13.95
N SER A 37 1.32 27.45 15.19
CA SER A 37 0.69 28.11 16.34
C SER A 37 0.14 29.48 15.93
N ARG A 38 -1.18 29.64 16.05
CA ARG A 38 -1.87 30.92 15.82
C ARG A 38 -1.63 31.82 17.02
N SER A 39 -0.49 32.49 17.06
CA SER A 39 -0.16 33.46 18.10
C SER A 39 -0.93 34.80 17.97
N ARG A 40 -1.72 34.98 16.89
CA ARG A 40 -2.45 36.23 16.57
C ARG A 40 -3.90 35.96 16.09
N PRO A 41 -4.81 36.93 16.21
CA PRO A 41 -6.21 36.79 15.77
C PRO A 41 -6.32 36.72 14.24
N HIS A 42 -7.02 35.69 13.76
CA HIS A 42 -7.41 35.48 12.36
C HIS A 42 -8.94 35.53 12.22
N PRO A 43 -9.50 35.87 11.04
CA PRO A 43 -8.79 36.34 9.84
C PRO A 43 -8.34 37.80 9.98
N MET A 44 -7.23 38.15 9.32
CA MET A 44 -6.78 39.54 9.15
C MET A 44 -7.85 40.38 8.46
N GLU A 45 -7.98 41.66 8.81
CA GLU A 45 -9.00 42.57 8.25
C GLU A 45 -9.00 42.57 6.71
N ALA A 46 -7.80 42.71 6.11
CA ALA A 46 -7.60 42.73 4.66
C ALA A 46 -7.99 41.43 3.95
N CYS A 47 -8.09 40.32 4.70
CA CYS A 47 -8.38 39.00 4.16
C CYS A 47 -9.76 38.46 4.61
N LYS A 48 -10.58 39.22 5.35
CA LYS A 48 -11.87 38.75 5.86
C LYS A 48 -12.82 38.19 4.80
N ALA A 49 -12.75 38.74 3.58
CA ALA A 49 -13.56 38.29 2.45
C ALA A 49 -12.98 37.06 1.71
N CYS A 50 -11.79 36.58 2.08
CA CYS A 50 -11.14 35.46 1.40
C CYS A 50 -11.72 34.10 1.85
N SER A 51 -11.95 33.22 0.88
CA SER A 51 -12.53 31.89 1.12
C SER A 51 -11.70 30.96 2.02
N VAL A 52 -10.39 31.22 2.18
CA VAL A 52 -9.49 30.43 3.04
C VAL A 52 -9.05 31.21 4.30
N ALA A 53 -9.64 32.37 4.58
CA ALA A 53 -9.15 33.29 5.61
C ALA A 53 -9.14 32.68 7.02
N THR A 54 -10.06 31.75 7.31
CA THR A 54 -10.18 31.07 8.61
C THR A 54 -9.13 29.97 8.83
N VAL A 55 -8.46 29.53 7.77
CA VAL A 55 -7.47 28.43 7.75
C VAL A 55 -6.08 28.88 7.25
N CYS A 56 -5.93 30.12 6.80
CA CYS A 56 -4.68 30.66 6.29
C CYS A 56 -3.64 30.89 7.42
N PRO A 57 -2.40 30.36 7.31
CA PRO A 57 -1.35 30.56 8.31
C PRO A 57 -0.51 31.83 8.10
N ALA A 58 -0.83 32.64 7.08
CA ALA A 58 -0.04 33.81 6.71
C ALA A 58 -0.13 34.95 7.74
N THR A 59 0.98 35.68 7.92
CA THR A 59 1.08 36.86 8.78
C THR A 59 1.39 38.12 7.95
N ASP A 60 1.08 39.29 8.50
CA ASP A 60 1.33 40.62 7.92
C ASP A 60 2.81 40.86 7.59
N GLU A 61 3.73 40.14 8.25
CA GLU A 61 5.18 40.26 8.09
C GLU A 61 5.69 39.81 6.72
N HIS A 62 4.87 39.08 5.95
CA HIS A 62 5.26 38.48 4.67
C HIS A 62 4.30 38.79 3.51
N LEU A 63 3.33 39.69 3.73
CA LEU A 63 2.27 40.00 2.77
C LEU A 63 2.26 41.49 2.42
N ASP A 64 2.34 41.80 1.13
CA ASP A 64 1.97 43.13 0.63
C ASP A 64 0.44 43.22 0.54
N LEU A 65 -0.19 43.67 1.64
CA LEU A 65 -1.64 43.78 1.74
C LEU A 65 -2.24 44.92 0.89
N ALA A 66 -1.41 45.84 0.37
CA ALA A 66 -1.89 46.94 -0.46
C ALA A 66 -2.28 46.46 -1.88
N SER A 67 -1.73 45.33 -2.32
CA SER A 67 -1.96 44.75 -3.65
C SER A 67 -2.72 43.41 -3.64
N ALA A 68 -2.96 42.84 -2.45
CA ALA A 68 -3.63 41.56 -2.29
C ALA A 68 -5.14 41.64 -2.63
N ARG A 69 -5.62 40.74 -3.48
CA ARG A 69 -7.05 40.55 -3.75
C ARG A 69 -7.55 39.26 -3.08
N PRO A 70 -8.63 39.30 -2.28
CA PRO A 70 -9.23 38.11 -1.69
C PRO A 70 -9.65 37.11 -2.76
N ILE A 71 -9.46 35.81 -2.49
CA ILE A 71 -10.04 34.77 -3.34
C ILE A 71 -11.54 34.71 -3.07
N GLU A 72 -12.31 35.26 -4.00
CA GLU A 72 -13.76 35.20 -4.00
C GLU A 72 -14.22 33.76 -4.30
N ARG A 73 -15.19 33.30 -3.51
CA ARG A 73 -15.77 31.96 -3.61
C ARG A 73 -16.51 31.84 -4.95
N PRO A 74 -16.21 30.86 -5.82
CA PRO A 74 -17.17 30.48 -6.85
C PRO A 74 -18.44 30.01 -6.13
N ALA A 75 -19.58 30.62 -6.41
CA ALA A 75 -20.85 30.24 -5.79
C ALA A 75 -21.13 28.74 -6.02
N GLY A 76 -20.95 27.91 -4.98
CA GLY A 76 -21.08 26.45 -5.11
C GLY A 76 -20.59 25.64 -3.90
N THR A 77 -20.84 24.32 -3.97
CA THR A 77 -20.34 23.29 -3.07
C THR A 77 -18.86 22.99 -3.36
N LEU A 78 -18.09 22.54 -2.35
CA LEU A 78 -16.68 22.15 -2.47
C LEU A 78 -16.50 20.80 -3.20
N ASP A 79 -17.20 20.59 -4.31
CA ASP A 79 -17.26 19.31 -5.03
C ASP A 79 -16.20 19.17 -6.15
N GLY A 80 -15.21 20.08 -6.21
CA GLY A 80 -14.16 20.10 -7.25
C GLY A 80 -12.72 20.08 -6.72
N ALA A 81 -11.74 19.97 -7.63
CA ALA A 81 -10.30 19.99 -7.34
C ALA A 81 -9.70 21.41 -7.38
N SER A 82 -10.49 22.43 -7.05
CA SER A 82 -9.96 23.79 -7.00
C SER A 82 -8.92 23.90 -5.91
N SER A 83 -7.93 24.76 -6.16
CA SER A 83 -6.89 25.14 -5.18
C SER A 83 -7.43 25.49 -3.78
N VAL A 84 -8.54 26.24 -3.70
CA VAL A 84 -9.24 26.61 -2.46
C VAL A 84 -9.80 25.37 -1.76
N THR A 85 -10.45 24.49 -2.51
CA THR A 85 -11.01 23.25 -1.96
C THR A 85 -9.91 22.35 -1.41
N LEU A 86 -8.84 22.16 -2.19
CA LEU A 86 -7.68 21.37 -1.73
C LEU A 86 -7.04 22.00 -0.49
N PHE A 87 -7.00 23.34 -0.40
CA PHE A 87 -6.47 24.05 0.78
C PHE A 87 -7.27 23.75 2.03
N ILE A 88 -8.59 23.90 1.97
CA ILE A 88 -9.49 23.67 3.11
C ILE A 88 -9.40 22.21 3.56
N ARG A 89 -9.47 21.28 2.61
CA ARG A 89 -9.34 19.83 2.88
C ARG A 89 -8.01 19.49 3.54
N GLN A 90 -6.92 20.12 3.10
CA GLN A 90 -5.61 19.91 3.69
C GLN A 90 -5.51 20.47 5.11
N ASP A 91 -6.11 21.62 5.41
CA ASP A 91 -6.14 22.16 6.78
C ASP A 91 -6.92 21.23 7.73
N ASP A 92 -8.12 20.78 7.32
CA ASP A 92 -8.93 19.84 8.07
C ASP A 92 -8.16 18.54 8.38
N LEU A 93 -7.49 17.99 7.36
CA LEU A 93 -6.64 16.83 7.50
C LEU A 93 -5.42 17.12 8.39
N GLY A 94 -4.76 18.25 8.20
CA GLY A 94 -3.56 18.67 8.94
C GLY A 94 -3.80 18.70 10.44
N ARG A 95 -4.92 19.29 10.88
CA ARG A 95 -5.32 19.35 12.30
C ARG A 95 -5.52 17.96 12.89
N LEU A 96 -6.26 17.07 12.21
CA LEU A 96 -6.49 15.70 12.68
C LEU A 96 -5.20 14.86 12.70
N LEU A 97 -4.34 15.02 11.69
CA LEU A 97 -3.05 14.33 11.65
C LEU A 97 -2.10 14.83 12.75
N GLU A 98 -2.13 16.12 13.06
CA GLU A 98 -1.36 16.70 14.17
C GLU A 98 -1.83 16.16 15.52
N GLU A 99 -3.15 16.11 15.74
CA GLU A 99 -3.73 15.50 16.94
C GLU A 99 -3.31 14.02 17.08
N LEU A 100 -3.38 13.26 15.99
CA LEU A 100 -2.94 11.86 15.98
C LEU A 100 -1.44 11.72 16.26
N ARG A 101 -0.60 12.63 15.74
CA ARG A 101 0.85 12.65 16.01
C ARG A 101 1.17 12.99 17.47
N GLY A 102 0.33 13.81 18.11
CA GLY A 102 0.47 14.26 19.50
C GLY A 102 0.04 13.24 20.55
N ARG A 103 -0.62 12.13 20.15
CA ARG A 103 -0.96 11.05 21.09
C ARG A 103 0.31 10.42 21.69
N PRO A 104 0.38 10.22 23.01
CA PRO A 104 1.60 9.74 23.70
C PRO A 104 1.99 8.32 23.31
N VAL A 105 0.99 7.48 22.98
CA VAL A 105 1.19 6.17 22.36
C VAL A 105 0.57 6.25 20.97
N ARG A 106 1.32 5.87 19.94
CA ARG A 106 0.80 5.79 18.56
C ARG A 106 0.20 4.41 18.33
N PRO A 107 -1.14 4.26 18.38
CA PRO A 107 -1.78 3.00 18.11
C PRO A 107 -1.49 2.52 16.67
N CYS A 108 -1.49 1.21 16.48
CA CYS A 108 -1.57 0.62 15.14
C CYS A 108 -2.80 1.17 14.42
N ARG A 109 -2.64 1.72 13.21
CA ARG A 109 -3.72 2.38 12.46
C ARG A 109 -4.58 1.39 11.68
N TYR A 110 -4.02 0.22 11.38
CA TYR A 110 -4.60 -0.77 10.48
C TYR A 110 -6.02 -1.24 10.85
N PRO A 111 -6.39 -1.44 12.14
CA PRO A 111 -7.77 -1.81 12.48
C PRO A 111 -8.85 -0.83 12.05
N TRP A 112 -8.49 0.44 11.79
CA TRP A 112 -9.40 1.45 11.24
C TRP A 112 -9.26 1.65 9.74
N GLU A 113 -8.17 1.23 9.11
CA GLU A 113 -7.88 1.65 7.73
C GLU A 113 -7.77 0.51 6.71
N GLU A 114 -7.32 -0.67 7.15
CA GLU A 114 -6.89 -1.76 6.27
C GLU A 114 -7.88 -2.92 6.36
N LEU A 115 -8.51 -3.25 5.22
CA LEU A 115 -9.35 -4.43 5.07
C LEU A 115 -8.54 -5.53 4.38
N GLU A 116 -8.10 -6.52 5.16
CA GLU A 116 -7.33 -7.65 4.68
C GLU A 116 -8.26 -8.83 4.37
N ALA A 117 -8.58 -9.04 3.09
CA ALA A 117 -9.51 -10.04 2.56
C ALA A 117 -8.85 -10.96 1.52
N HIS A 118 -7.63 -11.43 1.79
CA HIS A 118 -6.92 -12.37 0.91
C HIS A 118 -6.71 -13.76 1.53
N ASP A 119 -7.14 -13.97 2.78
CA ASP A 119 -7.15 -15.31 3.39
C ASP A 119 -8.07 -16.25 2.61
N ILE A 120 -7.65 -17.49 2.46
CA ILE A 120 -8.36 -18.54 1.72
C ILE A 120 -9.80 -18.77 2.22
N ARG A 121 -10.05 -18.67 3.54
CA ARG A 121 -11.36 -18.81 4.18
C ARG A 121 -12.24 -17.58 3.95
N GLY A 122 -11.67 -16.51 3.41
CA GLY A 122 -12.31 -15.22 3.23
C GLY A 122 -12.43 -14.41 4.52
N THR A 123 -11.76 -14.80 5.59
CA THR A 123 -11.79 -14.06 6.87
C THR A 123 -11.18 -12.67 6.68
N VAL A 124 -11.93 -11.64 7.08
CA VAL A 124 -11.46 -10.25 7.05
C VAL A 124 -10.72 -9.92 8.34
N THR A 125 -9.48 -9.47 8.22
CA THR A 125 -8.63 -9.09 9.36
C THR A 125 -8.03 -7.69 9.12
N PRO A 126 -7.38 -7.06 10.12
CA PRO A 126 -6.73 -5.77 9.88
C PRO A 126 -5.36 -5.89 9.21
N CYS A 127 -4.73 -7.08 9.17
CA CYS A 127 -3.41 -7.25 8.55
C CYS A 127 -3.03 -8.71 8.21
N ALA A 128 -2.18 -8.90 7.20
CA ALA A 128 -1.80 -10.19 6.61
C ALA A 128 -0.80 -11.05 7.41
N GLY A 129 0.09 -10.40 8.17
CA GLY A 129 1.44 -10.95 8.39
C GLY A 129 1.59 -11.99 9.50
N GLY A 130 0.56 -12.79 9.79
CA GLY A 130 0.58 -13.75 10.91
C GLY A 130 0.80 -13.09 12.30
N TRP A 131 0.81 -11.76 12.37
CA TRP A 131 0.94 -10.95 13.58
C TRP A 131 -0.31 -10.99 14.46
N PRO A 132 -1.54 -11.00 13.89
CA PRO A 132 -2.74 -11.25 14.68
C PRO A 132 -2.68 -12.60 15.38
N ARG A 133 -3.16 -12.66 16.62
CA ARG A 133 -3.30 -13.91 17.37
C ARG A 133 -4.40 -14.78 16.73
N PRO A 134 -4.21 -16.10 16.59
CA PRO A 134 -5.21 -16.98 16.01
C PRO A 134 -6.58 -16.88 16.67
N GLU A 135 -6.64 -16.68 17.99
CA GLU A 135 -7.88 -16.56 18.76
C GLU A 135 -8.66 -15.29 18.41
N ALA A 136 -7.96 -14.19 18.12
CA ALA A 136 -8.57 -12.94 17.67
C ALA A 136 -9.06 -13.07 16.21
N VAL A 137 -8.27 -13.71 15.34
CA VAL A 137 -8.66 -13.98 13.95
C VAL A 137 -9.88 -14.91 13.87
N ALA A 138 -10.00 -15.89 14.76
CA ALA A 138 -11.14 -16.81 14.80
C ALA A 138 -12.48 -16.13 15.10
N ARG A 139 -12.45 -14.90 15.65
CA ARG A 139 -13.64 -14.09 15.94
C ARG A 139 -13.97 -13.11 14.81
N CYS A 140 -13.09 -12.98 13.82
CA CYS A 140 -13.38 -12.25 12.59
C CYS A 140 -14.31 -13.06 11.69
N GLU A 141 -15.03 -12.34 10.84
CA GLU A 141 -16.01 -12.93 9.94
C GLU A 141 -15.45 -13.10 8.52
N SER A 142 -15.96 -14.11 7.81
CA SER A 142 -15.67 -14.30 6.38
C SER A 142 -16.56 -13.41 5.52
N PHE A 143 -15.98 -12.68 4.57
CA PHE A 143 -16.76 -11.96 3.56
C PHE A 143 -17.59 -12.91 2.66
N ARG A 144 -17.25 -14.21 2.63
CA ARG A 144 -17.97 -15.21 1.82
C ARG A 144 -19.34 -15.56 2.41
N SER A 145 -19.50 -15.46 3.73
CA SER A 145 -20.77 -15.73 4.42
C SER A 145 -21.64 -14.49 4.62
N SER A 146 -21.09 -13.29 4.36
CA SER A 146 -21.77 -12.01 4.54
C SER A 146 -21.44 -11.02 3.42
N SER A 147 -20.70 -9.96 3.74
CA SER A 147 -20.20 -8.95 2.80
C SER A 147 -18.87 -8.40 3.33
N LEU A 148 -18.08 -7.74 2.47
CA LEU A 148 -16.84 -7.09 2.88
C LEU A 148 -17.07 -6.08 4.01
N LEU A 149 -18.15 -5.29 3.94
CA LEU A 149 -18.44 -4.26 4.94
C LEU A 149 -19.07 -4.79 6.22
N THR A 150 -19.81 -5.89 6.14
CA THR A 150 -20.26 -6.60 7.36
C THR A 150 -19.03 -7.15 8.09
N ALA A 151 -18.16 -7.86 7.37
CA ALA A 151 -16.94 -8.43 7.94
C ALA A 151 -15.95 -7.36 8.46
N TRP A 152 -15.88 -6.19 7.80
CA TRP A 152 -15.16 -5.00 8.25
C TRP A 152 -15.55 -4.53 9.65
N ASN A 153 -16.80 -4.75 10.05
CA ASN A 153 -17.33 -4.42 11.38
C ASN A 153 -17.65 -5.66 12.21
N SER A 154 -17.08 -6.82 11.87
CA SER A 154 -17.24 -8.06 12.64
C SER A 154 -16.73 -7.91 14.08
N VAL A 155 -17.21 -8.79 14.97
CA VAL A 155 -16.81 -8.81 16.39
C VAL A 155 -15.29 -8.85 16.55
N GLY A 156 -14.59 -9.70 15.78
CA GLY A 156 -13.12 -9.76 15.79
C GLY A 156 -12.47 -8.43 15.39
N MET A 157 -12.93 -7.76 14.33
CA MET A 157 -12.41 -6.43 13.94
C MET A 157 -12.63 -5.39 15.05
N GLN A 158 -13.77 -5.41 15.72
CA GLN A 158 -14.05 -4.55 16.87
C GLN A 158 -13.12 -4.86 18.06
N GLU A 159 -12.73 -6.12 18.27
CA GLU A 159 -11.75 -6.49 19.30
C GLU A 159 -10.35 -5.94 19.02
N PHE A 160 -9.88 -5.97 17.76
CA PHE A 160 -8.62 -5.31 17.39
C PHE A 160 -8.66 -3.82 17.71
N ARG A 161 -9.74 -3.12 17.33
CA ARG A 161 -9.93 -1.71 17.63
C ARG A 161 -9.95 -1.45 19.13
N ARG A 162 -10.67 -2.26 19.91
CA ARG A 162 -10.74 -2.14 21.38
C ARG A 162 -9.38 -2.33 22.04
N ALA A 163 -8.65 -3.39 21.66
CA ALA A 163 -7.33 -3.69 22.18
C ALA A 163 -6.35 -2.54 21.91
N VAL A 164 -6.36 -2.03 20.68
CA VAL A 164 -5.48 -0.92 20.29
C VAL A 164 -5.87 0.40 20.96
N ALA A 165 -7.16 0.75 20.98
CA ALA A 165 -7.66 1.99 21.60
C ALA A 165 -7.46 2.04 23.12
N SER A 166 -7.51 0.88 23.79
CA SER A 166 -7.27 0.77 25.24
C SER A 166 -5.80 0.65 25.64
N GLY A 167 -4.86 0.75 24.68
CA GLY A 167 -3.43 0.61 24.96
C GLY A 167 -2.99 -0.81 25.30
N ARG A 168 -3.81 -1.83 24.99
CA ARG A 168 -3.50 -3.25 25.17
C ARG A 168 -3.49 -4.01 23.84
N PRO A 169 -2.70 -3.60 22.84
CA PRO A 169 -2.74 -4.22 21.52
C PRO A 169 -2.22 -5.67 21.52
N MET A 170 -1.51 -6.10 22.57
CA MET A 170 -1.07 -7.48 22.74
C MET A 170 -2.20 -8.47 23.09
N ASP A 171 -3.39 -7.96 23.44
CA ASP A 171 -4.60 -8.78 23.63
C ASP A 171 -5.00 -9.48 22.31
N THR A 172 -4.69 -8.86 21.17
CA THR A 172 -5.06 -9.38 19.83
C THR A 172 -3.87 -9.59 18.90
N CYS A 173 -2.70 -9.02 19.19
CA CYS A 173 -1.49 -9.14 18.36
C CYS A 173 -0.32 -9.79 19.12
N LYS A 174 0.61 -10.39 18.38
CA LYS A 174 1.86 -10.95 18.91
C LYS A 174 2.87 -9.85 19.30
N PRO A 175 3.70 -10.04 20.35
CA PRO A 175 4.66 -9.03 20.82
C PRO A 175 5.72 -8.59 19.78
N GLU A 176 6.00 -9.43 18.80
CA GLU A 176 6.99 -9.18 17.74
C GLU A 176 6.44 -8.30 16.61
N CYS A 177 5.15 -7.93 16.66
CA CYS A 177 4.50 -7.15 15.63
C CYS A 177 5.26 -5.85 15.34
N PRO A 178 5.61 -5.56 14.06
CA PRO A 178 6.37 -4.36 13.72
C PRO A 178 5.70 -3.05 14.16
N ALA A 179 4.37 -3.03 14.33
CA ALA A 179 3.66 -1.87 14.86
C ALA A 179 4.21 -1.41 16.22
N PHE A 180 4.68 -2.33 17.07
CA PHE A 180 5.24 -2.04 18.39
C PHE A 180 6.70 -1.57 18.34
N HIS A 181 7.35 -1.73 17.19
CA HIS A 181 8.78 -1.48 16.98
C HIS A 181 9.02 -0.38 15.94
N GLY A 182 8.10 0.59 15.85
CA GLY A 182 8.19 1.73 14.92
C GLY A 182 7.97 1.36 13.44
N GLY A 183 7.28 0.25 13.18
CA GLY A 183 6.94 -0.21 11.86
C GLY A 183 5.96 0.69 11.12
N PRO A 184 5.74 0.45 9.82
CA PRO A 184 4.88 1.28 8.96
C PRO A 184 3.43 1.37 9.43
N GLN A 185 2.97 0.43 10.26
CA GLN A 185 1.59 0.39 10.79
C GLN A 185 1.27 1.53 11.77
N THR A 186 2.29 2.12 12.40
CA THR A 186 2.15 3.29 13.29
C THR A 186 2.61 4.58 12.63
N ALA A 187 3.21 4.49 11.44
CA ALA A 187 3.58 5.64 10.64
C ALA A 187 2.31 6.32 10.08
N ILE A 188 2.27 7.63 10.21
CA ILE A 188 1.32 8.47 9.47
C ILE A 188 2.00 8.82 8.17
N PRO A 189 1.64 8.19 7.03
CA PRO A 189 2.27 8.51 5.77
C PRO A 189 1.99 9.98 5.42
N PRO A 190 2.83 10.62 4.60
CA PRO A 190 2.45 11.89 3.99
C PRO A 190 1.19 11.64 3.14
N ILE A 191 0.04 12.14 3.61
CA ILE A 191 -1.22 12.07 2.88
C ILE A 191 -1.35 13.39 2.13
N PRO A 192 -1.27 13.40 0.78
CA PRO A 192 -1.55 14.60 0.01
C PRO A 192 -3.02 14.98 0.13
N ALA A 193 -3.34 16.25 -0.10
CA ALA A 193 -4.70 16.76 -0.08
C ALA A 193 -5.63 15.91 -0.99
N PRO A 194 -6.66 15.26 -0.43
CA PRO A 194 -7.66 14.51 -1.20
C PRO A 194 -8.27 15.32 -2.34
N VAL A 195 -8.21 14.78 -3.56
CA VAL A 195 -8.75 15.41 -4.78
C VAL A 195 -10.26 15.26 -4.85
N SER A 196 -10.80 14.08 -4.50
CA SER A 196 -12.23 13.85 -4.46
C SER A 196 -12.82 14.16 -3.07
N ARG A 197 -14.05 14.69 -3.06
CA ARG A 197 -14.78 14.93 -1.82
C ARG A 197 -15.12 13.63 -1.10
N THR A 198 -15.56 12.62 -1.83
CA THR A 198 -15.95 11.33 -1.25
C THR A 198 -14.80 10.67 -0.48
N PHE A 199 -13.59 10.68 -1.06
CA PHE A 199 -12.41 10.17 -0.36
C PHE A 199 -12.05 11.05 0.84
N HIS A 200 -12.06 12.37 0.68
CA HIS A 200 -11.82 13.33 1.77
C HIS A 200 -12.73 13.08 2.98
N ASP A 201 -14.04 13.07 2.76
CA ASP A 201 -15.03 12.97 3.82
C ASP A 201 -14.91 11.62 4.54
N ASN A 202 -14.62 10.54 3.80
CA ASN A 202 -14.35 9.23 4.39
C ASN A 202 -13.06 9.20 5.22
N LEU A 203 -11.98 9.82 4.74
CA LEU A 203 -10.70 9.92 5.46
C LEU A 203 -10.84 10.73 6.76
N VAL A 204 -11.52 11.87 6.70
CA VAL A 204 -11.78 12.71 7.88
C VAL A 204 -12.62 11.95 8.91
N LEU A 205 -13.69 11.28 8.47
CA LEU A 205 -14.51 10.45 9.35
C LEU A 205 -13.68 9.33 9.99
N ASN A 206 -12.86 8.64 9.20
CA ASN A 206 -12.01 7.56 9.67
C ASN A 206 -11.00 8.01 10.73
N LEU A 207 -10.34 9.15 10.52
CA LEU A 207 -9.39 9.72 11.48
C LEU A 207 -10.07 10.13 12.79
N ARG A 208 -11.26 10.71 12.73
CA ARG A 208 -12.06 11.03 13.93
C ARG A 208 -12.46 9.76 14.68
N GLU A 209 -13.02 8.78 13.97
CA GLU A 209 -13.38 7.49 14.55
C GLU A 209 -12.16 6.79 15.21
N MET A 210 -10.97 6.92 14.63
CA MET A 210 -9.72 6.41 15.22
C MET A 210 -9.32 7.17 16.48
N LEU A 211 -9.38 8.50 16.47
CA LEU A 211 -9.06 9.37 17.62
C LEU A 211 -10.02 9.15 18.80
N ASP A 212 -11.29 8.89 18.49
CA ASP A 212 -12.35 8.59 19.45
C ASP A 212 -12.31 7.13 19.95
N GLY A 213 -11.50 6.27 19.32
CA GLY A 213 -11.43 4.85 19.64
C GLY A 213 -12.70 4.07 19.26
N ALA A 214 -13.42 4.51 18.22
CA ALA A 214 -14.66 3.90 17.77
C ALA A 214 -14.45 2.43 17.37
N LEU A 215 -15.35 1.56 17.83
CA LEU A 215 -15.27 0.12 17.59
C LEU A 215 -16.02 -0.27 16.32
N VAL A 216 -17.17 0.35 16.06
CA VAL A 216 -17.96 0.17 14.83
C VAL A 216 -17.75 1.40 13.97
N LEU A 217 -17.34 1.18 12.72
CA LEU A 217 -16.97 2.27 11.81
C LEU A 217 -18.06 2.51 10.78
N SER A 218 -18.44 3.77 10.65
CA SER A 218 -19.23 4.27 9.52
C SER A 218 -18.33 4.55 8.33
N SER A 219 -17.06 4.93 8.58
CA SER A 219 -16.07 5.05 7.52
C SER A 219 -15.80 3.70 6.84
N LYS A 220 -15.49 3.79 5.55
CA LYS A 220 -15.07 2.69 4.69
C LYS A 220 -13.56 2.51 4.77
N PRO A 221 -13.05 1.29 4.56
CA PRO A 221 -11.61 1.04 4.56
C PRO A 221 -10.90 1.91 3.53
N LEU A 222 -9.73 2.41 3.90
CA LEU A 222 -8.88 3.20 3.03
C LEU A 222 -7.98 2.33 2.15
N SER A 223 -7.73 1.09 2.57
CA SER A 223 -6.91 0.14 1.84
C SER A 223 -7.54 -1.24 1.91
N ILE A 224 -7.53 -1.93 0.78
CA ILE A 224 -8.13 -3.25 0.62
C ILE A 224 -7.08 -4.18 0.03
N SER A 225 -6.67 -5.19 0.80
CA SER A 225 -5.86 -6.30 0.32
C SER A 225 -6.79 -7.45 -0.05
N PHE A 226 -6.77 -7.90 -1.30
CA PHE A 226 -7.78 -8.84 -1.78
C PHE A 226 -7.20 -9.93 -2.69
N SER A 227 -7.72 -11.15 -2.53
CA SER A 227 -7.44 -12.29 -3.40
C SER A 227 -8.67 -12.65 -4.23
N PRO A 228 -8.72 -12.26 -5.52
CA PRO A 228 -9.90 -12.50 -6.35
C PRO A 228 -10.08 -13.96 -6.76
N THR A 229 -9.02 -14.76 -6.70
CA THR A 229 -9.05 -16.16 -7.13
C THR A 229 -7.90 -16.92 -6.48
N LEU A 230 -8.09 -18.22 -6.28
CA LEU A 230 -7.01 -19.16 -5.94
C LEU A 230 -6.50 -19.92 -7.17
N ARG A 231 -6.99 -19.58 -8.37
CA ARG A 231 -6.47 -20.10 -9.63
C ARG A 231 -5.12 -19.46 -9.92
N CYS A 232 -4.10 -20.30 -10.09
CA CYS A 232 -2.77 -19.89 -10.50
C CYS A 232 -2.25 -20.87 -11.57
N PRO A 233 -1.59 -20.39 -12.66
CA PRO A 233 -0.91 -21.27 -13.61
C PRO A 233 0.36 -21.91 -13.05
N ASN A 234 1.00 -21.31 -12.05
CA ASN A 234 2.15 -21.90 -11.36
C ASN A 234 1.71 -22.89 -10.28
N ARG A 235 2.61 -23.81 -9.94
CA ARG A 235 2.55 -24.73 -8.78
C ARG A 235 3.79 -24.55 -7.91
N CYS A 236 3.92 -23.33 -7.39
CA CYS A 236 5.12 -22.87 -6.71
C CYS A 236 5.45 -23.70 -5.45
N ARG A 237 6.71 -24.10 -5.27
CA ARG A 237 7.16 -24.92 -4.11
C ARG A 237 6.97 -24.23 -2.75
N MET A 238 7.06 -22.90 -2.70
CA MET A 238 6.78 -22.12 -1.49
C MET A 238 5.30 -21.88 -1.19
N CYS A 239 4.40 -22.26 -2.11
CA CYS A 239 3.00 -21.86 -2.07
C CYS A 239 2.13 -22.93 -1.42
N ASP A 240 1.38 -22.55 -0.39
CA ASP A 240 0.44 -23.39 0.34
C ASP A 240 -0.95 -23.48 -0.32
N VAL A 241 -1.28 -22.53 -1.21
CA VAL A 241 -2.59 -22.46 -1.89
C VAL A 241 -2.90 -23.75 -2.65
N HIS A 242 -1.90 -24.47 -3.14
CA HIS A 242 -2.11 -25.73 -3.87
C HIS A 242 -2.58 -26.87 -2.97
N GLU A 243 -1.99 -27.01 -1.79
CA GLU A 243 -2.40 -28.00 -0.79
C GLU A 243 -3.79 -27.67 -0.25
N VAL A 244 -4.03 -26.39 0.05
CA VAL A 244 -5.34 -25.89 0.48
C VAL A 244 -6.41 -26.25 -0.54
N ARG A 245 -6.17 -26.06 -1.84
CA ARG A 245 -7.14 -26.42 -2.89
C ARG A 245 -7.39 -27.92 -2.98
N GLN A 246 -6.40 -28.76 -2.69
CA GLN A 246 -6.63 -30.20 -2.61
C GLN A 246 -7.59 -30.57 -1.47
N VAL A 247 -7.51 -29.86 -0.34
CA VAL A 247 -8.37 -30.08 0.83
C VAL A 247 -9.76 -29.47 0.64
N MET A 248 -9.84 -28.22 0.16
CA MET A 248 -11.11 -27.48 0.02
C MET A 248 -11.89 -27.84 -1.26
N GLY A 249 -11.26 -28.53 -2.21
CA GLY A 249 -11.84 -28.85 -3.51
C GLY A 249 -11.69 -27.72 -4.53
N ASP A 250 -12.40 -27.84 -5.66
CA ASP A 250 -12.32 -26.93 -6.82
C ASP A 250 -13.62 -26.14 -7.06
N GLY A 251 -14.24 -25.69 -5.96
CA GLY A 251 -15.47 -24.91 -5.96
C GLY A 251 -15.37 -23.61 -6.79
N PRO A 252 -16.50 -23.12 -7.35
CA PRO A 252 -16.52 -21.91 -8.18
C PRO A 252 -15.92 -20.68 -7.48
N GLU A 253 -16.08 -20.57 -6.16
CA GLU A 253 -15.57 -19.52 -5.28
C GLU A 253 -14.04 -19.49 -5.13
N LEU A 254 -13.35 -20.51 -5.62
CA LEU A 254 -11.88 -20.60 -5.68
C LEU A 254 -11.35 -20.31 -7.10
N ARG A 255 -12.22 -20.34 -8.12
CA ARG A 255 -11.86 -20.12 -9.53
C ARG A 255 -11.88 -18.65 -9.91
N ASP A 256 -12.86 -17.90 -9.42
CA ASP A 256 -13.00 -16.46 -9.59
C ASP A 256 -13.92 -15.94 -8.47
N MET A 257 -13.92 -14.64 -8.24
CA MET A 257 -14.89 -14.02 -7.34
C MET A 257 -16.31 -14.06 -7.94
N THR A 258 -17.32 -13.87 -7.10
CA THR A 258 -18.72 -13.77 -7.54
C THR A 258 -19.01 -12.38 -8.13
N ASP A 259 -20.11 -12.24 -8.89
CA ASP A 259 -20.54 -10.92 -9.35
C ASP A 259 -20.97 -10.02 -8.19
N ALA A 260 -21.60 -10.56 -7.15
CA ALA A 260 -21.93 -9.80 -5.94
C ALA A 260 -20.68 -9.20 -5.28
N LEU A 261 -19.60 -9.99 -5.13
CA LEU A 261 -18.35 -9.50 -4.53
C LEU A 261 -17.64 -8.48 -5.44
N LYS A 262 -17.74 -8.65 -6.76
CA LYS A 262 -17.28 -7.63 -7.72
C LYS A 262 -18.02 -6.31 -7.51
N ASP A 263 -19.35 -6.37 -7.36
CA ASP A 263 -20.18 -5.18 -7.19
C ASP A 263 -19.90 -4.48 -5.85
N GLU A 264 -19.65 -5.25 -4.78
CA GLU A 264 -19.17 -4.72 -3.50
C GLU A 264 -17.83 -3.97 -3.64
N LEU A 265 -16.85 -4.56 -4.33
CA LEU A 265 -15.56 -3.91 -4.57
C LEU A 265 -15.72 -2.63 -5.40
N LEU A 266 -16.56 -2.64 -6.44
CA LEU A 266 -16.87 -1.47 -7.25
C LEU A 266 -17.47 -0.34 -6.40
N ALA A 267 -18.34 -0.67 -5.45
CA ALA A 267 -18.94 0.29 -4.52
C ALA A 267 -17.93 0.90 -3.54
N LEU A 268 -16.81 0.21 -3.26
CA LEU A 268 -15.76 0.68 -2.35
C LEU A 268 -14.67 1.52 -3.05
N LEU A 269 -14.57 1.49 -4.38
CA LEU A 269 -13.56 2.26 -5.12
C LEU A 269 -13.53 3.77 -4.80
N PRO A 270 -14.66 4.48 -4.60
CA PRO A 270 -14.65 5.91 -4.28
C PRO A 270 -13.91 6.28 -2.99
N THR A 271 -13.77 5.36 -2.05
CA THR A 271 -13.11 5.57 -0.76
C THR A 271 -11.79 4.81 -0.63
N THR A 272 -11.44 3.98 -1.60
CA THR A 272 -10.24 3.14 -1.56
C THR A 272 -9.04 3.93 -2.07
N ARG A 273 -8.06 4.17 -1.19
CA ARG A 273 -6.76 4.75 -1.54
C ARG A 273 -5.82 3.72 -2.13
N MET A 274 -5.87 2.48 -1.65
CA MET A 274 -5.00 1.40 -2.11
C MET A 274 -5.79 0.10 -2.28
N LEU A 275 -5.76 -0.45 -3.49
CA LEU A 275 -6.20 -1.82 -3.76
C LEU A 275 -4.95 -2.68 -3.97
N ALA A 276 -4.64 -3.53 -2.99
CA ALA A 276 -3.52 -4.46 -3.04
C ALA A 276 -4.00 -5.85 -3.47
N LEU A 277 -3.62 -6.26 -4.68
CA LEU A 277 -3.99 -7.55 -5.24
C LEU A 277 -2.91 -8.59 -4.99
N THR A 278 -3.31 -9.70 -4.39
CA THR A 278 -2.47 -10.86 -4.09
C THR A 278 -3.30 -12.15 -4.23
N GLY A 279 -2.73 -13.30 -3.88
CA GLY A 279 -3.41 -14.58 -3.86
C GLY A 279 -3.69 -15.17 -5.25
N GLY A 280 -3.56 -16.50 -5.35
CA GLY A 280 -3.61 -17.22 -6.64
C GLY A 280 -2.75 -16.54 -7.70
N GLU A 281 -3.36 -16.24 -8.85
CA GLU A 281 -2.86 -15.27 -9.82
C GLU A 281 -3.97 -14.24 -10.09
N PRO A 282 -3.83 -12.98 -9.63
CA PRO A 282 -4.89 -11.98 -9.78
C PRO A 282 -5.30 -11.74 -11.24
N LEU A 283 -4.36 -11.83 -12.18
CA LEU A 283 -4.63 -11.65 -13.61
C LEU A 283 -5.41 -12.82 -14.24
N ALA A 284 -5.65 -13.91 -13.51
CA ALA A 284 -6.51 -15.01 -13.94
C ALA A 284 -8.00 -14.74 -13.70
N SER A 285 -8.34 -13.76 -12.85
CA SER A 285 -9.73 -13.38 -12.54
C SER A 285 -10.25 -12.40 -13.58
N ARG A 286 -11.26 -12.81 -14.36
CA ARG A 286 -11.89 -11.91 -15.35
C ARG A 286 -12.54 -10.72 -14.66
N ARG A 287 -13.25 -11.00 -13.55
CA ARG A 287 -13.96 -9.96 -12.80
C ARG A 287 -13.01 -8.97 -12.14
N MET A 288 -11.82 -9.39 -11.71
CA MET A 288 -10.85 -8.45 -11.17
C MET A 288 -10.31 -7.54 -12.27
N ILE A 289 -10.08 -8.06 -13.47
CA ILE A 289 -9.74 -7.20 -14.61
C ILE A 289 -10.84 -6.17 -14.89
N GLU A 290 -12.12 -6.52 -14.75
CA GLU A 290 -13.24 -5.56 -14.85
C GLU A 290 -13.18 -4.48 -13.76
N VAL A 291 -12.91 -4.85 -12.50
CA VAL A 291 -12.71 -3.89 -11.41
C VAL A 291 -11.53 -2.96 -11.67
N LEU A 292 -10.40 -3.50 -12.13
CA LEU A 292 -9.21 -2.72 -12.44
C LEU A 292 -9.47 -1.70 -13.56
N ARG A 293 -10.17 -2.10 -14.63
CA ARG A 293 -10.59 -1.18 -15.70
C ARG A 293 -11.53 -0.09 -15.18
N ALA A 294 -12.42 -0.44 -14.26
CA ALA A 294 -13.33 0.52 -13.65
C ALA A 294 -12.60 1.48 -12.69
N PHE A 295 -11.52 1.05 -12.05
CA PHE A 295 -10.70 1.86 -11.12
C PHE A 295 -9.77 2.83 -11.85
N ASP A 296 -10.37 3.58 -12.77
CA ASP A 296 -9.73 4.59 -13.60
C ASP A 296 -9.28 5.81 -12.77
N ALA A 297 -8.10 6.34 -13.09
CA ALA A 297 -7.46 7.39 -12.32
C ALA A 297 -8.08 8.79 -12.49
N GLU A 298 -8.88 9.03 -13.53
CA GLU A 298 -9.64 10.27 -13.67
C GLU A 298 -10.88 10.23 -12.78
N LYS A 299 -11.58 9.08 -12.76
CA LYS A 299 -12.75 8.86 -11.91
C LYS A 299 -12.39 8.75 -10.42
N TYR A 300 -11.26 8.12 -10.12
CA TYR A 300 -10.80 7.85 -8.75
C TYR A 300 -9.36 8.39 -8.55
N PRO A 301 -9.18 9.72 -8.50
CA PRO A 301 -7.87 10.36 -8.49
C PRO A 301 -7.03 10.07 -7.24
N ASP A 302 -7.67 9.70 -6.13
CA ASP A 302 -7.05 9.37 -4.84
C ASP A 302 -6.69 7.89 -4.69
N GLY A 303 -7.16 7.05 -5.62
CA GLY A 303 -6.98 5.60 -5.60
C GLY A 303 -5.74 5.14 -6.36
N ALA A 304 -5.15 4.04 -5.89
CA ALA A 304 -4.05 3.38 -6.58
C ALA A 304 -4.12 1.85 -6.39
N VAL A 305 -3.43 1.13 -7.26
CA VAL A 305 -3.33 -0.33 -7.25
C VAL A 305 -1.90 -0.77 -7.03
N THR A 306 -1.70 -1.80 -6.21
CA THR A 306 -0.51 -2.64 -6.26
C THR A 306 -0.91 -4.06 -6.59
N ILE A 307 -0.14 -4.73 -7.43
CA ILE A 307 -0.45 -6.10 -7.84
C ILE A 307 0.77 -7.00 -7.67
N THR A 308 0.58 -8.15 -7.05
CA THR A 308 1.53 -9.25 -7.06
C THR A 308 1.10 -10.27 -8.10
N THR A 309 1.96 -10.57 -9.07
CA THR A 309 1.67 -11.47 -10.20
C THR A 309 2.87 -12.36 -10.50
N ASN A 310 2.65 -13.57 -11.01
CA ASN A 310 3.71 -14.41 -11.57
C ASN A 310 4.18 -13.94 -12.96
N GLY A 311 3.47 -12.99 -13.58
CA GLY A 311 3.84 -12.39 -14.86
C GLY A 311 3.50 -13.22 -16.11
N LEU A 312 3.04 -14.47 -15.99
CA LEU A 312 2.73 -15.32 -17.15
C LEU A 312 1.50 -14.87 -17.94
N LEU A 313 0.56 -14.21 -17.28
CA LEU A 313 -0.74 -13.81 -17.86
C LEU A 313 -0.76 -12.35 -18.34
N LEU A 314 0.35 -11.63 -18.16
CA LEU A 314 0.52 -10.31 -18.76
C LEU A 314 0.42 -10.42 -20.28
N ARG A 315 -0.39 -9.53 -20.87
CA ARG A 315 -0.61 -9.45 -22.33
C ARG A 315 -0.76 -8.00 -22.73
N GLU A 316 -0.44 -7.72 -23.99
CA GLU A 316 -0.43 -6.35 -24.49
C GLU A 316 -1.80 -5.69 -24.46
N SER A 317 -2.85 -6.41 -24.90
CA SER A 317 -4.23 -5.91 -24.83
C SER A 317 -4.64 -5.54 -23.42
N MET A 318 -4.34 -6.38 -22.44
CA MET A 318 -4.63 -6.12 -21.03
C MET A 318 -3.88 -4.88 -20.52
N LEU A 319 -2.58 -4.76 -20.79
CA LEU A 319 -1.80 -3.60 -20.37
C LEU A 319 -2.26 -2.31 -21.05
N LYS A 320 -2.77 -2.40 -22.28
CA LYS A 320 -3.40 -1.29 -23.00
C LYS A 320 -4.72 -0.86 -22.35
N ASP A 321 -5.59 -1.81 -22.04
CA ASP A 321 -6.89 -1.55 -21.42
C ASP A 321 -6.74 -0.97 -20.01
N LEU A 322 -5.65 -1.30 -19.32
CA LEU A 322 -5.37 -0.87 -17.94
C LEU A 322 -4.51 0.40 -17.86
N ARG A 323 -4.27 1.12 -18.97
CA ARG A 323 -3.42 2.33 -18.96
C ARG A 323 -4.00 3.48 -18.12
N GLY A 324 -5.32 3.58 -18.02
CA GLY A 324 -6.03 4.59 -17.22
C GLY A 324 -6.05 4.28 -15.71
N THR A 325 -5.85 3.01 -15.33
CA THR A 325 -5.76 2.59 -13.93
C THR A 325 -4.44 3.05 -13.31
N ARG A 326 -4.49 3.68 -12.13
CA ARG A 326 -3.28 4.13 -11.43
C ARG A 326 -2.61 2.97 -10.70
N PHE A 327 -1.64 2.32 -11.34
CA PHE A 327 -0.77 1.39 -10.64
C PHE A 327 0.36 2.14 -9.93
N LYS A 328 0.61 1.79 -8.67
CA LYS A 328 1.79 2.22 -7.91
C LYS A 328 2.98 1.28 -8.18
N ALA A 329 2.73 -0.03 -8.16
CA ALA A 329 3.76 -1.02 -8.39
C ALA A 329 3.20 -2.36 -8.91
N PHE A 330 3.99 -3.00 -9.78
CA PHE A 330 3.87 -4.41 -10.13
C PHE A 330 4.97 -5.19 -9.41
N TYR A 331 4.57 -6.07 -8.50
CA TYR A 331 5.47 -7.06 -7.89
C TYR A 331 5.41 -8.33 -8.73
N VAL A 332 6.43 -8.57 -9.56
CA VAL A 332 6.53 -9.75 -10.41
C VAL A 332 7.32 -10.83 -9.68
N SER A 333 6.66 -11.91 -9.30
CA SER A 333 7.24 -13.05 -8.58
C SER A 333 8.05 -13.94 -9.52
N LEU A 334 9.31 -13.57 -9.75
CA LEU A 334 10.20 -14.32 -10.65
C LEU A 334 10.90 -15.49 -9.94
N ASN A 335 11.36 -15.29 -8.69
CA ASN A 335 11.95 -16.32 -7.82
C ASN A 335 13.10 -17.17 -8.41
N ALA A 336 13.73 -16.71 -9.50
CA ALA A 336 14.82 -17.39 -10.17
C ALA A 336 15.61 -16.41 -11.05
N ALA A 337 16.84 -16.78 -11.38
CA ALA A 337 17.74 -16.13 -12.34
C ALA A 337 17.99 -16.99 -13.59
N THR A 338 17.60 -18.26 -13.57
CA THR A 338 17.73 -19.23 -14.66
C THR A 338 16.39 -19.90 -14.99
N GLU A 339 16.26 -20.47 -16.19
CA GLU A 339 15.06 -21.23 -16.58
C GLU A 339 14.93 -22.50 -15.73
N GLU A 340 16.04 -23.17 -15.45
CA GLU A 340 16.08 -24.41 -14.67
C GLU A 340 15.55 -24.19 -13.25
N THR A 341 16.03 -23.15 -12.56
CA THR A 341 15.55 -22.82 -11.22
C THR A 341 14.10 -22.33 -11.25
N TYR A 342 13.71 -21.55 -12.27
CA TYR A 342 12.32 -21.13 -12.41
C TYR A 342 11.39 -22.32 -12.57
N GLU A 343 11.69 -23.26 -13.47
CA GLU A 343 10.88 -24.46 -13.69
C GLU A 343 10.79 -25.30 -12.42
N PHE A 344 11.92 -25.48 -11.73
CA PHE A 344 11.97 -26.21 -10.46
C PHE A 344 11.07 -25.56 -9.40
N VAL A 345 11.17 -24.24 -9.24
CA VAL A 345 10.46 -23.48 -8.21
C VAL A 345 8.97 -23.34 -8.55
N SER A 346 8.64 -23.00 -9.78
CA SER A 346 7.28 -22.62 -10.20
C SER A 346 6.46 -23.81 -10.71
N GLY A 347 7.11 -24.91 -11.09
CA GLY A 347 6.46 -26.05 -11.75
C GLY A 347 5.97 -25.75 -13.17
N THR A 348 6.51 -24.71 -13.83
CA THR A 348 6.04 -24.27 -15.16
C THR A 348 7.16 -24.30 -16.20
N ARG A 349 7.14 -25.33 -17.04
CA ARG A 349 8.10 -25.55 -18.12
C ARG A 349 8.10 -24.42 -19.15
N GLY A 350 9.28 -23.91 -19.52
CA GLY A 350 9.47 -22.80 -20.45
C GLY A 350 8.88 -21.47 -19.96
N GLY A 351 8.56 -21.37 -18.67
CA GLY A 351 7.89 -20.23 -18.09
C GLY A 351 8.80 -19.02 -17.91
N PHE A 352 10.09 -19.21 -17.64
CA PHE A 352 11.00 -18.11 -17.34
C PHE A 352 11.19 -17.20 -18.55
N LYS A 353 11.52 -17.77 -19.71
CA LYS A 353 11.61 -17.03 -20.98
C LYS A 353 10.32 -16.25 -21.28
N LYS A 354 9.16 -16.87 -21.05
CA LYS A 354 7.86 -16.21 -21.27
C LYS A 354 7.64 -15.05 -20.31
N VAL A 355 7.94 -15.21 -19.02
CA VAL A 355 7.84 -14.13 -18.03
C VAL A 355 8.78 -12.97 -18.40
N LEU A 356 10.01 -13.25 -18.83
CA LEU A 356 10.94 -12.20 -19.27
C LEU A 356 10.42 -11.42 -20.48
N GLN A 357 9.85 -12.09 -21.48
CA GLN A 357 9.20 -11.43 -22.63
C GLN A 357 8.02 -10.54 -22.20
N ASN A 358 7.18 -11.06 -21.29
CA ASN A 358 6.06 -10.32 -20.73
C ASN A 358 6.50 -9.13 -19.86
N LEU A 359 7.64 -9.26 -19.18
CA LEU A 359 8.23 -8.21 -18.37
C LEU A 359 8.77 -7.07 -19.23
N GLU A 360 9.42 -7.36 -20.35
CA GLU A 360 9.83 -6.35 -21.33
C GLU A 360 8.61 -5.55 -21.82
N LEU A 361 7.51 -6.25 -22.12
CA LEU A 361 6.25 -5.62 -22.49
C LEU A 361 5.68 -4.74 -21.36
N LEU A 362 5.66 -5.23 -20.12
CA LEU A 362 5.21 -4.47 -18.96
C LEU A 362 6.05 -3.20 -18.77
N LEU A 363 7.38 -3.29 -18.86
CA LEU A 363 8.30 -2.16 -18.73
C LEU A 363 8.04 -1.08 -19.78
N ARG A 364 7.80 -1.47 -21.04
CA ARG A 364 7.41 -0.51 -22.10
C ARG A 364 6.13 0.23 -21.75
N TYR A 365 5.10 -0.50 -21.30
CA TYR A 365 3.80 0.09 -20.99
C TYR A 365 3.82 0.94 -19.72
N ALA A 366 4.53 0.49 -18.68
CA ALA A 366 4.66 1.18 -17.39
C ALA A 366 5.13 2.63 -17.52
N SER A 367 6.01 2.92 -18.48
CA SER A 367 6.50 4.28 -18.75
C SER A 367 5.40 5.26 -19.21
N THR A 368 4.31 4.75 -19.79
CA THR A 368 3.19 5.52 -20.35
C THR A 368 1.88 5.38 -19.54
N MET A 369 1.85 4.51 -18.53
CA MET A 369 0.70 4.33 -17.65
C MET A 369 0.56 5.49 -16.68
N VAL A 370 -0.68 5.77 -16.27
CA VAL A 370 -0.94 6.71 -15.18
C VAL A 370 -0.23 6.24 -13.91
N GLY A 371 0.46 7.16 -13.22
CA GLY A 371 1.24 6.87 -12.02
C GLY A 371 2.64 6.31 -12.27
N ARG A 372 2.98 5.95 -13.52
CA ARG A 372 4.30 5.40 -13.91
C ARG A 372 4.78 4.32 -12.93
N PRO A 373 4.05 3.20 -12.83
CA PRO A 373 4.28 2.19 -11.80
C PRO A 373 5.71 1.68 -11.81
N SER A 374 6.24 1.48 -10.61
CA SER A 374 7.50 0.74 -10.45
C SER A 374 7.29 -0.74 -10.77
N VAL A 375 8.24 -1.35 -11.46
CA VAL A 375 8.28 -2.80 -11.66
C VAL A 375 9.33 -3.38 -10.71
N VAL A 376 8.88 -4.28 -9.85
CA VAL A 376 9.68 -4.86 -8.76
C VAL A 376 9.72 -6.37 -8.94
N LEU A 377 10.91 -6.93 -9.11
CA LEU A 377 11.09 -8.38 -9.16
C LEU A 377 11.18 -8.94 -7.74
N SER A 378 10.27 -9.84 -7.40
CA SER A 378 10.26 -10.50 -6.09
C SER A 378 11.02 -11.82 -6.15
N PHE A 379 11.78 -12.08 -5.10
CA PHE A 379 12.56 -13.30 -4.92
C PHE A 379 12.39 -13.84 -3.50
N VAL A 380 11.83 -15.04 -3.39
CA VAL A 380 11.75 -15.77 -2.13
C VAL A 380 13.04 -16.54 -1.92
N VAL A 381 13.71 -16.26 -0.80
CA VAL A 381 14.96 -16.91 -0.40
C VAL A 381 14.64 -18.23 0.27
N MET A 382 14.98 -19.31 -0.43
CA MET A 382 14.70 -20.69 -0.06
C MET A 382 15.96 -21.54 -0.16
N ARG A 383 15.95 -22.76 0.38
CA ARG A 383 17.04 -23.72 0.23
C ARG A 383 17.47 -23.92 -1.22
N SER A 384 16.50 -24.06 -2.12
CA SER A 384 16.75 -24.26 -3.55
C SER A 384 17.20 -23.01 -4.31
N THR A 385 16.85 -21.81 -3.83
CA THR A 385 17.03 -20.58 -4.61
C THR A 385 18.14 -19.68 -4.11
N TRP A 386 18.54 -19.76 -2.83
CA TRP A 386 19.39 -18.70 -2.25
C TRP A 386 20.74 -18.51 -2.96
N ARG A 387 21.27 -19.57 -3.59
CA ARG A 387 22.51 -19.53 -4.36
C ARG A 387 22.41 -18.65 -5.62
N GLU A 388 21.19 -18.42 -6.12
CA GLU A 388 20.95 -17.56 -7.28
C GLU A 388 20.83 -16.08 -6.95
N LEU A 389 20.81 -15.67 -5.66
CA LEU A 389 20.66 -14.25 -5.30
C LEU A 389 21.61 -13.33 -6.09
N PRO A 390 22.93 -13.61 -6.23
CA PRO A 390 23.83 -12.73 -6.97
C PRO A 390 23.40 -12.57 -8.44
N ALA A 391 23.09 -13.68 -9.10
CA ALA A 391 22.65 -13.68 -10.50
C ALA A 391 21.27 -13.00 -10.67
N PHE A 392 20.37 -13.15 -9.70
CA PHE A 392 19.07 -12.50 -9.69
C PHE A 392 19.20 -10.98 -9.56
N LEU A 393 20.10 -10.49 -8.70
CA LEU A 393 20.38 -9.05 -8.58
C LEU A 393 20.97 -8.49 -9.89
N ASP A 394 21.86 -9.24 -10.54
CA ASP A 394 22.43 -8.85 -11.84
C ASP A 394 21.39 -8.82 -12.95
N LEU A 395 20.51 -9.82 -13.01
CA LEU A 395 19.38 -9.87 -13.93
C LEU A 395 18.44 -8.68 -13.72
N SER A 396 18.05 -8.41 -12.47
CA SER A 396 17.14 -7.32 -12.12
C SER A 396 17.72 -5.95 -12.50
N ARG A 397 19.04 -5.76 -12.27
CA ARG A 397 19.75 -4.55 -12.66
C ARG A 397 19.77 -4.38 -14.18
N ARG A 398 20.07 -5.45 -14.94
CA ARG A 398 20.08 -5.42 -16.41
C ARG A 398 18.71 -5.05 -16.99
N LEU A 399 17.63 -5.47 -16.34
CA LEU A 399 16.26 -5.17 -16.73
C LEU A 399 15.76 -3.80 -16.21
N ASN A 400 16.59 -3.08 -15.45
CA ASN A 400 16.23 -1.81 -14.80
C ASN A 400 14.99 -1.92 -13.88
N CYS A 401 14.87 -3.04 -13.16
CA CYS A 401 13.79 -3.27 -12.20
C CYS A 401 14.27 -3.00 -10.77
N HIS A 402 13.34 -2.72 -9.86
CA HIS A 402 13.62 -2.83 -8.43
C HIS A 402 13.58 -4.30 -7.99
N VAL A 403 14.07 -4.60 -6.79
CA VAL A 403 14.00 -5.94 -6.19
C VAL A 403 13.23 -5.91 -4.88
N ARG A 404 12.59 -7.04 -4.56
CA ARG A 404 12.00 -7.33 -3.26
C ARG A 404 12.49 -8.70 -2.81
N LEU A 405 13.26 -8.76 -1.73
CA LEU A 405 13.79 -10.01 -1.20
C LEU A 405 12.94 -10.45 -0.02
N LEU A 406 12.34 -11.63 -0.13
CA LEU A 406 11.46 -12.19 0.88
C LEU A 406 12.09 -13.43 1.49
N PRO A 407 12.32 -13.50 2.81
CA PRO A 407 12.56 -14.79 3.42
C PRO A 407 11.30 -15.66 3.28
N ILE A 408 11.48 -16.97 3.11
CA ILE A 408 10.34 -17.90 3.11
C ILE A 408 9.67 -17.92 4.50
N GLU A 409 8.35 -17.75 4.54
CA GLU A 409 7.61 -17.67 5.81
C GLU A 409 7.43 -19.05 6.46
N ARG A 410 7.10 -20.09 5.67
CA ARG A 410 6.80 -21.44 6.18
C ARG A 410 7.77 -22.48 5.63
N ASP A 411 7.81 -23.67 6.23
CA ASP A 411 8.60 -24.78 5.69
C ASP A 411 7.85 -25.61 4.66
N GLN A 412 7.38 -24.94 3.59
CA GLN A 412 6.69 -25.64 2.51
C GLN A 412 7.67 -26.40 1.64
N ASN A 413 7.35 -27.68 1.36
CA ASN A 413 8.21 -28.59 0.60
C ASN A 413 9.66 -28.66 1.11
N SER A 414 9.86 -28.50 2.42
CA SER A 414 11.17 -28.45 3.07
C SER A 414 12.11 -27.37 2.50
N GLU A 415 11.57 -26.25 2.03
CA GLU A 415 12.32 -25.16 1.41
C GLU A 415 12.80 -24.11 2.42
N SER A 416 12.42 -24.20 3.70
CA SER A 416 12.80 -23.20 4.69
C SER A 416 14.30 -23.18 4.91
N ILE A 417 14.89 -22.00 4.77
CA ILE A 417 16.27 -21.75 5.16
C ILE A 417 16.41 -21.66 6.68
N PHE A 418 15.33 -21.48 7.44
CA PHE A 418 15.37 -21.27 8.88
C PHE A 418 15.45 -22.56 9.70
N THR A 419 15.15 -23.71 9.09
CA THR A 419 15.09 -25.00 9.80
C THR A 419 16.45 -25.65 10.03
N ASP A 420 17.53 -25.08 9.50
CA ASP A 420 18.89 -25.61 9.61
C ASP A 420 19.90 -24.49 9.90
N HIS A 421 20.69 -24.69 10.95
CA HIS A 421 21.71 -23.71 11.37
C HIS A 421 22.74 -23.47 10.27
N ASP A 422 23.28 -24.54 9.69
CA ASP A 422 24.36 -24.44 8.72
C ASP A 422 23.88 -23.80 7.42
N GLU A 423 22.63 -24.05 7.01
CA GLU A 423 22.00 -23.40 5.86
C GLU A 423 21.88 -21.88 6.09
N LEU A 424 21.40 -21.44 7.26
CA LEU A 424 21.35 -20.02 7.60
C LEU A 424 22.74 -19.37 7.55
N VAL A 425 23.76 -20.05 8.12
CA VAL A 425 25.14 -19.58 8.09
C VAL A 425 25.63 -19.46 6.64
N ARG A 426 25.38 -20.45 5.78
CA ARG A 426 25.76 -20.40 4.36
C ARG A 426 25.09 -19.25 3.61
N VAL A 427 23.79 -19.01 3.85
CA VAL A 427 23.07 -17.87 3.25
C VAL A 427 23.69 -16.56 3.70
N LEU A 428 23.96 -16.41 5.00
CA LEU A 428 24.57 -15.21 5.55
C LEU A 428 25.99 -14.97 5.01
N GLU A 429 26.80 -16.03 4.88
CA GLU A 429 28.12 -15.96 4.28
C GLU A 429 28.06 -15.51 2.82
N LEU A 430 27.08 -15.97 2.04
CA LEU A 430 26.86 -15.46 0.68
C LEU A 430 26.55 -13.96 0.69
N LEU A 431 25.64 -13.53 1.57
CA LEU A 431 25.31 -12.11 1.69
C LEU A 431 26.56 -11.28 2.04
N ASP A 432 27.37 -11.74 2.98
CA ASP A 432 28.50 -10.98 3.53
C ASP A 432 29.75 -11.03 2.64
N ARG A 433 30.06 -12.17 2.02
CA ARG A 433 31.29 -12.35 1.23
C ARG A 433 31.10 -12.08 -0.26
N VAL A 434 29.90 -12.29 -0.80
CA VAL A 434 29.64 -12.15 -2.25
C VAL A 434 28.83 -10.91 -2.57
N ILE A 435 27.77 -10.63 -1.83
CA ILE A 435 26.84 -9.54 -2.17
C ILE A 435 27.27 -8.21 -1.52
N ALA A 436 27.65 -8.20 -0.25
CA ALA A 436 28.00 -6.99 0.49
C ALA A 436 29.11 -6.16 -0.19
N PRO A 437 30.21 -6.76 -0.71
CA PRO A 437 31.24 -6.00 -1.42
C PRO A 437 30.74 -5.31 -2.69
N ARG A 438 29.66 -5.84 -3.29
CA ARG A 438 29.08 -5.33 -4.54
C ARG A 438 28.04 -4.25 -4.32
N LEU A 439 27.53 -4.07 -3.08
CA LEU A 439 26.40 -3.17 -2.79
C LEU A 439 26.66 -1.71 -3.19
N ALA A 440 27.91 -1.24 -3.10
CA ALA A 440 28.28 0.11 -3.53
C ALA A 440 28.08 0.35 -5.04
N SER A 441 28.13 -0.71 -5.84
CA SER A 441 27.91 -0.67 -7.29
C SER A 441 26.45 -0.89 -7.69
N LEU A 442 25.58 -1.31 -6.77
CA LEU A 442 24.18 -1.64 -7.01
C LEU A 442 23.26 -0.46 -6.63
N PRO A 443 22.02 -0.44 -7.17
CA PRO A 443 21.04 0.58 -6.76
C PRO A 443 20.83 0.57 -5.25
N TRP A 444 20.67 1.75 -4.64
CA TRP A 444 20.51 1.88 -3.18
C TRP A 444 19.36 1.02 -2.62
N SER A 445 18.26 0.90 -3.37
CA SER A 445 17.11 0.07 -2.97
C SER A 445 17.47 -1.41 -2.82
N TYR A 446 18.41 -1.92 -3.62
CA TYR A 446 18.87 -3.31 -3.53
C TYR A 446 19.62 -3.52 -2.21
N GLY A 447 20.49 -2.56 -1.85
CA GLY A 447 21.18 -2.57 -0.57
C GLY A 447 20.24 -2.54 0.63
N SER A 448 19.11 -1.83 0.53
CA SER A 448 18.07 -1.83 1.58
C SER A 448 17.47 -3.22 1.78
N GLU A 449 17.09 -3.91 0.70
CA GLU A 449 16.53 -5.27 0.78
C GLU A 449 17.54 -6.28 1.32
N VAL A 450 18.80 -6.23 0.85
CA VAL A 450 19.87 -7.10 1.34
C VAL A 450 20.13 -6.88 2.83
N ARG A 451 20.21 -5.62 3.28
CA ARG A 451 20.40 -5.31 4.71
C ARG A 451 19.23 -5.80 5.57
N ARG A 452 17.99 -5.69 5.07
CA ARG A 452 16.80 -6.20 5.77
C ARG A 452 16.86 -7.72 5.91
N LEU A 453 17.10 -8.44 4.82
CA LEU A 453 17.25 -9.90 4.85
C LEU A 453 18.36 -10.33 5.81
N ARG A 454 19.53 -9.69 5.72
CA ARG A 454 20.68 -9.93 6.60
C ARG A 454 20.30 -9.74 8.08
N SER A 455 19.54 -8.69 8.41
CA SER A 455 19.06 -8.42 9.77
C SER A 455 18.14 -9.53 10.31
N ILE A 456 17.27 -10.09 9.46
CA ILE A 456 16.37 -11.18 9.85
C ILE A 456 17.19 -12.44 10.17
N LEU A 457 18.14 -12.80 9.30
CA LEU A 457 18.99 -13.97 9.48
C LEU A 457 19.86 -13.87 10.73
N HIS A 458 20.50 -12.71 10.97
CA HIS A 458 21.27 -12.45 12.20
C HIS A 458 20.42 -12.61 13.46
N SER A 459 19.19 -12.10 13.45
CA SER A 459 18.27 -12.21 14.59
C SER A 459 17.92 -13.66 14.92
N LYS A 460 17.59 -14.48 13.91
CA LYS A 460 17.30 -15.91 14.08
C LYS A 460 18.53 -16.69 14.61
N LEU A 461 19.72 -16.43 14.06
CA LEU A 461 20.97 -17.05 14.52
C LEU A 461 21.34 -16.66 15.96
N ALA A 462 21.24 -15.37 16.31
CA ALA A 462 21.54 -14.88 17.65
C ALA A 462 20.62 -15.49 18.72
N ARG A 463 19.34 -15.71 18.36
CA ARG A 463 18.33 -16.31 19.25
C ARG A 463 18.36 -17.84 19.27
N ARG A 464 19.15 -18.47 18.39
CA ARG A 464 19.12 -19.93 18.13
C ARG A 464 17.71 -20.44 17.85
N ASP A 465 16.94 -19.63 17.12
CA ASP A 465 15.57 -19.95 16.74
C ASP A 465 15.56 -20.48 15.30
N PHE A 466 15.33 -21.79 15.17
CA PHE A 466 15.26 -22.51 13.90
C PHE A 466 13.84 -22.91 13.53
N THR A 467 12.85 -22.25 14.12
CA THR A 467 11.47 -22.38 13.67
C THR A 467 11.29 -21.60 12.35
N PRO A 468 10.43 -22.09 11.44
CA PRO A 468 9.94 -21.29 10.32
C PRO A 468 9.39 -19.94 10.80
N LEU A 469 9.36 -18.96 9.91
CA LEU A 469 9.00 -17.58 10.24
C LEU A 469 7.52 -17.38 10.66
#